data_AF-A0A967WQ62-F1
#
_entry.id   AF-A0A967WQ62-F1
#
_cell.length_a   1.000
_cell.length_b   1.000
_cell.length_c   1.000
_cell.angle_alpha   90.00
_cell.angle_beta   90.00
_cell.angle_gamma   90.00
#
_symmetry.space_group_name_H-M   'P 1'
#
loop_
_entity.id
_entity.type
_entity.pdbx_description
1 polymer ?
#
loop_
_entity_poly.entity_id
_entity_poly.type
_entity_poly.pdbx_seq_one_letter_code
_entity_poly.pdbx_strand_id
1 'polypeptide(L)' 'VVGAGVGGLAAAYDLVNADHEVLLFEASDHTGGLASGFRIPRWEWSLERYYHHWFASD' A
#
# COMPACT_ATOMS: atom_id res chain seq x y z
N VAL A 1 13.57 -1.19 -1.50
CA VAL A 1 12.51 -1.53 -0.52
C VAL A 1 11.86 -2.83 -0.95
N VAL A 2 11.58 -3.75 -0.03
CA VAL A 2 10.89 -5.03 -0.32
C VAL A 2 9.58 -5.06 0.45
N GLY A 3 8.48 -5.24 -0.28
CA GLY A 3 7.09 -5.14 0.18
C GLY A 3 6.47 -3.77 -0.13
N ALA A 4 5.36 -3.76 -0.86
CA ALA A 4 4.53 -2.57 -1.14
C ALA A 4 3.34 -2.44 -0.16
N GLY A 5 3.49 -2.90 1.08
CA GLY A 5 2.55 -2.61 2.16
C GLY A 5 2.73 -1.18 2.72
N VAL A 6 1.89 -0.80 3.69
CA VAL A 6 1.92 0.54 4.33
C VAL A 6 3.33 0.97 4.75
N GLY A 7 4.04 0.11 5.50
CA GLY A 7 5.39 0.44 5.96
C GLY A 7 6.43 0.57 4.84
N GLY A 8 6.36 -0.29 3.81
CA GLY A 8 7.27 -0.23 2.67
C GLY A 8 7.04 0.99 1.80
N LEU A 9 5.77 1.33 1.53
CA LEU A 9 5.40 2.53 0.79
C LEU A 9 5.76 3.81 1.55
N ALA A 10 5.55 3.85 2.87
CA ALA A 10 5.98 4.98 3.71
C ALA A 10 7.50 5.16 3.67
N ALA A 11 8.26 4.08 3.88
CA ALA A 11 9.73 4.14 3.81
C ALA A 11 10.23 4.57 2.42
N ALA A 12 9.63 4.06 1.34
CA ALA A 12 9.98 4.46 -0.01
C ALA A 12 9.70 5.94 -0.27
N TYR A 13 8.55 6.44 0.22
CA TYR A 13 8.18 7.86 0.12
C TYR A 13 9.19 8.76 0.83
N ASP A 14 9.57 8.43 2.07
CA ASP A 14 10.54 9.22 2.84
C ASP A 14 11.93 9.21 2.17
N LEU A 15 12.36 8.05 1.66
CA LEU A 15 13.65 7.91 0.97
C LEU A 15 13.69 8.71 -0.34
N VAL A 16 12.61 8.69 -1.14
CA VAL A 16 12.53 9.50 -2.36
C VAL A 16 12.59 11.00 -2.02
N ASN A 17 11.90 11.43 -0.96
CA ASN A 17 11.95 12.82 -0.51
C ASN A 17 13.32 13.25 0.06
N ALA A 18 14.17 12.29 0.40
CA ALA A 18 15.56 12.50 0.79
C ALA A 18 16.55 12.39 -0.39
N ASP A 19 16.06 12.53 -1.64
CA ASP A 19 16.85 12.47 -2.88
C ASP A 19 17.54 11.12 -3.14
N HIS A 20 16.98 10.02 -2.64
CA HIS A 20 17.45 8.68 -2.98
C HIS A 20 16.69 8.09 -4.17
N GLU A 21 17.41 7.41 -5.06
CA GLU A 21 16.79 6.52 -6.05
C GLU A 21 16.31 5.24 -5.34
N VAL A 22 15.00 5.01 -5.36
CA VAL A 22 14.37 3.89 -4.65
C VAL A 22 13.79 2.90 -5.64
N LEU A 23 14.31 1.67 -5.61
CA LEU A 23 13.67 0.54 -6.26
C LEU A 23 12.83 -0.23 -5.23
N LEU A 24 11.53 -0.38 -5.51
CA LEU A 24 10.58 -1.10 -4.67
C LEU A 24 10.16 -2.41 -5.35
N PHE A 25 10.22 -3.52 -4.60
CA PHE A 25 9.78 -4.84 -5.03
C PHE A 25 8.55 -5.27 -4.24
N GLU A 26 7.59 -5.89 -4.92
CA GLU A 26 6.41 -6.49 -4.32
C GLU A 26 6.19 -7.87 -4.96
N ALA A 27 5.79 -8.85 -4.16
CA ALA A 27 5.58 -10.20 -4.64
C ALA A 27 4.21 -10.38 -5.31
N SER A 28 3.21 -9.61 -4.87
CA SER A 28 1.86 -9.61 -5.43
C SER A 28 1.75 -8.71 -6.67
N ASP A 29 0.64 -8.85 -7.39
CA ASP A 29 0.30 -8.07 -8.59
C ASP A 29 -0.30 -6.70 -8.26
N HIS A 30 -0.31 -6.30 -6.99
CA HIS A 30 -0.90 -5.05 -6.53
C HIS A 30 -0.14 -4.48 -5.32
N THR A 31 -0.30 -3.19 -5.06
CA THR A 31 0.26 -2.52 -3.90
C THR A 31 -0.76 -2.43 -2.75
N GLY A 32 -0.32 -2.02 -1.57
CA GLY A 32 -1.15 -1.77 -0.39
C GLY A 32 -1.03 -2.84 0.69
N GLY A 33 -0.52 -4.03 0.36
CA GLY A 33 -0.37 -5.13 1.32
C GLY A 33 -1.67 -5.45 2.06
N LEU A 34 -1.65 -5.48 3.40
CA LEU A 34 -2.83 -5.73 4.21
C LEU A 34 -3.88 -4.60 4.18
N ALA A 35 -3.54 -3.42 3.65
CA ALA A 35 -4.47 -2.31 3.46
C ALA A 35 -4.92 -2.18 1.99
N SER A 36 -4.79 -3.24 1.20
CA SER A 36 -5.17 -3.24 -0.21
C SER A 36 -6.67 -3.41 -0.41
N GLY A 37 -7.20 -2.66 -1.37
CA GLY A 37 -8.54 -2.85 -1.90
C GLY A 37 -8.56 -3.61 -3.21
N PHE A 38 -9.76 -3.93 -3.69
CA PHE A 38 -10.02 -4.43 -5.03
C PHE A 38 -11.36 -3.88 -5.54
N ARG A 39 -11.54 -3.89 -6.86
CA ARG A 39 -12.81 -3.52 -7.49
C ARG A 39 -13.13 -4.51 -8.60
N ILE A 40 -14.36 -5.01 -8.60
CA ILE A 40 -14.86 -5.89 -9.66
C ILE A 40 -15.45 -5.03 -10.78
N PRO A 41 -15.29 -5.41 -12.07
CA PRO A 41 -15.96 -4.72 -13.16
C PRO A 41 -17.46 -4.54 -12.90
N ARG A 42 -17.97 -3.32 -13.18
CA ARG A 42 -19.36 -2.86 -12.92
C ARG A 42 -19.67 -2.44 -11.49
N TRP A 43 -18.76 -2.61 -10.53
CA TRP A 43 -18.97 -2.05 -9.20
C TRP A 43 -18.63 -0.56 -9.20
N GLU A 44 -19.49 0.23 -8.57
CA GLU A 44 -19.27 1.67 -8.41
C GLU A 44 -18.15 1.94 -7.39
N TRP A 45 -18.04 1.10 -6.36
CA TRP A 45 -17.10 1.28 -5.25
C TRP A 45 -16.11 0.11 -5.14
N SER A 46 -14.94 0.41 -4.59
CA SER A 46 -13.94 -0.58 -4.20
C SER A 46 -14.29 -1.22 -2.85
N LEU A 47 -13.83 -2.45 -2.63
CA LEU A 47 -13.93 -3.15 -1.36
C LEU A 47 -12.54 -3.51 -0.85
N GLU A 48 -12.40 -3.65 0.47
CA GLU A 48 -11.15 -4.08 1.08
C GLU A 48 -10.88 -5.58 0.87
N ARG A 49 -9.63 -5.94 0.54
CA ARG A 49 -9.19 -7.35 0.51
C ARG A 49 -9.11 -7.93 1.91
N TYR A 50 -8.76 -7.10 2.88
CA TYR A 50 -8.63 -7.47 4.29
C TYR A 50 -9.35 -6.47 5.17
N TYR A 51 -10.00 -6.96 6.22
CA TYR A 51 -10.63 -6.09 7.19
C TYR A 51 -9.58 -5.31 7.98
N HIS A 52 -9.70 -3.98 8.01
CA HIS A 52 -8.81 -3.11 8.77
C HIS A 52 -9.58 -1.93 9.36
N HIS A 53 -9.09 -1.45 10.51
CA HIS A 53 -9.55 -0.22 11.14
C HIS A 53 -8.37 0.70 11.33
N TRP A 54 -8.60 1.99 11.10
CA TRP A 54 -7.57 3.02 11.22
C TRP A 54 -7.92 3.95 12.37
N PHE A 55 -6.99 4.07 13.30
CA PHE A 55 -7.08 4.95 14.44
C PHE A 55 -5.80 5.79 14.47
N ALA A 56 -5.94 7.12 14.50
CA ALA A 56 -4.80 8.02 14.67
C ALA A 56 -4.38 8.14 16.15
N SER A 57 -5.37 8.02 17.03
CA SER A 57 -5.25 7.86 18.48
C SER A 57 -6.33 6.91 18.94
N ASP A 58 -6.19 6.40 20.15
CA ASP A 58 -7.28 5.72 20.86
C ASP A 58 -8.51 6.64 21.04
#